data_AF-A0AA37T4X8-F1
#
_entry.id   AF-A0AA37T4X8-F1
#
_cell.length_a   1.000
_cell.length_b   1.000
_cell.length_c   1.000
_cell.angle_alpha   90.00
_cell.angle_beta   90.00
_cell.angle_gamma   90.00
#
_symmetry.space_group_name_H-M   'P 1'
#
loop_
_entity.id
_entity.type
_entity.pdbx_description
1 polymer ?
#
loop_
_entity_poly.entity_id
_entity_poly.type
_entity_poly.pdbx_seq_one_letter_code
_entity_poly.pdbx_strand_id
1 'polypeptide(L)'
;MKLNELAQLWESTASGQMTESEYHLKLPVEDAAKLEALCELYPKRTKEQLLTDLLSAALEDVEKSLPYVPGKTVVATDEMGDPLYEDVGPTPKYLSLSKKHLQRLRSTLKPSTNH
;
A
#
# COMPACT_ATOMS: atom_id res chain seq x y z
N MET A 1 4.65 -6.18 -3.49
CA MET A 1 5.99 -5.85 -3.92
C MET A 1 6.85 -5.67 -2.70
N LYS A 2 7.89 -6.49 -2.57
CA LYS A 2 8.91 -6.29 -1.53
C LYS A 2 9.77 -5.07 -1.91
N LEU A 3 10.40 -4.41 -0.93
CA LEU A 3 11.24 -3.23 -1.16
C LEU A 3 12.33 -3.45 -2.24
N ASN A 4 12.88 -4.66 -2.34
CA ASN A 4 13.86 -5.03 -3.36
C ASN A 4 13.26 -5.12 -4.78
N GLU A 5 11.97 -5.42 -4.90
CA GLU A 5 11.26 -5.45 -6.18
C GLU A 5 10.96 -4.02 -6.67
N LEU A 6 10.89 -3.03 -5.78
CA LEU A 6 10.79 -1.62 -6.17
C LEU A 6 12.01 -1.14 -6.94
N ALA A 7 13.23 -1.54 -6.54
CA ALA A 7 14.44 -1.17 -7.25
C ALA A 7 14.41 -1.64 -8.72
N GLN A 8 13.91 -2.86 -8.96
CA GLN A 8 13.73 -3.40 -10.31
C GLN A 8 12.57 -2.74 -11.06
N LEU A 9 11.49 -2.38 -10.36
CA LEU A 9 10.37 -1.65 -10.94
C LEU A 9 10.79 -0.23 -11.38
N TRP A 10 11.64 0.44 -10.59
CA TRP A 10 12.17 1.76 -10.90
C TRP A 10 13.02 1.77 -12.18
N GLU A 11 13.69 0.67 -12.48
CA GLU A 11 14.42 0.49 -13.73
C GLU A 11 13.52 0.22 -14.94
N SER A 12 12.30 -0.31 -14.75
CA SER A 12 11.51 -0.89 -15.84
C SER A 12 10.24 -0.12 -16.26
N THR A 13 9.50 0.60 -15.40
CA THR A 13 8.33 1.40 -15.85
C THR A 13 7.75 2.35 -14.78
N ALA A 14 6.89 3.30 -15.18
CA ALA A 14 6.11 4.15 -14.27
C ALA A 14 4.80 4.61 -14.94
N SER A 15 3.63 4.13 -14.46
CA SER A 15 2.36 4.83 -14.66
C SER A 15 1.26 4.22 -13.78
N GLY A 16 0.66 5.02 -12.91
CA GLY A 16 -0.48 4.67 -12.08
C GLY A 16 -1.37 5.89 -11.84
N GLN A 17 -2.68 5.68 -11.62
CA GLN A 17 -3.60 6.76 -11.27
C GLN A 17 -3.27 7.33 -9.89
N MET A 18 -3.07 8.64 -9.81
CA MET A 18 -2.82 9.35 -8.55
C MET A 18 -4.10 10.02 -8.03
N THR A 19 -4.20 10.16 -6.71
CA THR A 19 -5.28 10.91 -6.06
C THR A 19 -5.00 12.42 -6.13
N GLU A 20 -6.04 13.25 -6.15
CA GLU A 20 -5.90 14.73 -6.08
C GLU A 20 -5.51 15.23 -4.67
N SER A 21 -5.52 14.37 -3.64
CA SER A 21 -5.14 14.75 -2.28
C SER A 21 -3.62 14.84 -2.13
N GLU A 22 -3.14 16.01 -1.71
CA GLU A 22 -1.73 16.22 -1.35
C GLU A 22 -1.49 15.95 0.14
N TYR A 23 -0.41 15.23 0.45
CA TYR A 23 0.00 14.94 1.81
C TYR A 23 1.35 15.62 2.09
N HIS A 24 1.36 16.51 3.09
CA HIS A 24 2.57 17.20 3.52
C HIS A 24 3.19 16.46 4.71
N LEU A 25 4.46 16.07 4.59
CA LEU A 25 5.16 15.27 5.58
C LEU A 25 6.48 15.92 5.99
N LYS A 26 6.79 15.84 7.28
CA LYS A 26 8.12 16.17 7.83
C LYS A 26 8.82 14.87 8.18
N LEU A 27 9.95 14.60 7.53
CA LEU A 27 10.74 13.41 7.78
C LEU A 27 11.70 13.62 8.95
N PRO A 28 11.97 12.56 9.75
CA PRO A 28 13.17 12.51 10.57
C PRO A 28 14.41 12.77 9.70
N VAL A 29 15.42 13.44 10.28
CA VAL A 29 16.64 13.84 9.54
C VAL A 29 17.33 12.65 8.88
N GLU A 30 17.37 11.50 9.56
CA GLU A 30 17.98 10.27 9.03
C GLU A 30 17.24 9.74 7.79
N ASP A 31 15.91 9.78 7.79
CA ASP A 31 15.11 9.30 6.67
C ASP A 31 15.14 10.29 5.50
N ALA A 32 15.18 11.59 5.81
CA ALA A 32 15.44 12.63 4.80
C ALA A 32 16.78 12.40 4.11
N ALA A 33 17.86 12.11 4.87
CA ALA A 33 19.18 11.83 4.30
C ALA A 33 19.16 10.58 3.39
N LYS A 34 18.47 9.52 3.78
CA LYS A 34 18.30 8.32 2.93
C LYS A 34 17.54 8.65 1.64
N LEU A 35 16.50 9.48 1.72
CA LEU A 35 15.73 9.91 0.54
C LEU A 35 16.58 10.74 -0.42
N GLU A 36 17.38 11.69 0.08
CA GLU A 36 18.31 12.46 -0.75
C GLU A 36 19.32 11.54 -1.46
N ALA A 37 19.87 10.54 -0.74
CA ALA A 37 20.78 9.56 -1.33
C ALA A 37 20.12 8.73 -2.44
N LEU A 38 18.85 8.34 -2.28
CA LEU A 38 18.08 7.64 -3.33
C LEU A 38 17.85 8.53 -4.55
N CYS A 39 17.63 9.83 -4.36
CA CYS A 39 17.48 10.77 -5.48
C CYS A 39 18.78 10.92 -6.27
N GLU A 40 19.92 10.93 -5.59
CA GLU A 40 21.24 10.96 -6.22
C GLU A 40 21.53 9.65 -6.98
N LEU A 41 21.17 8.51 -6.40
CA LEU A 41 21.36 7.20 -7.02
C LEU A 41 20.46 6.99 -8.25
N TYR A 42 19.24 7.55 -8.23
CA TYR A 42 18.23 7.41 -9.29
C TYR A 42 17.78 8.78 -9.84
N PRO A 43 18.66 9.51 -10.56
CA PRO A 43 18.43 10.90 -10.96
C PRO A 43 17.29 11.10 -11.96
N LYS A 44 16.77 10.02 -12.56
CA LYS A 44 15.60 10.04 -13.47
C LYS A 44 14.27 10.00 -12.72
N ARG A 45 14.28 9.89 -11.39
CA ARG A 45 13.09 9.82 -10.55
C ARG A 45 12.99 11.07 -9.67
N THR A 46 11.77 11.56 -9.48
CA THR A 46 11.54 12.68 -8.56
C THR A 46 11.40 12.17 -7.12
N LYS A 47 11.60 13.07 -6.15
CA LYS A 47 11.38 12.76 -4.71
C LYS A 47 9.98 12.22 -4.46
N GLU A 48 8.98 12.82 -5.11
CA GLU A 48 7.57 12.44 -5.00
C GLU A 48 7.34 11.01 -5.52
N GLN A 49 7.96 10.64 -6.64
CA GLN A 49 7.86 9.29 -7.19
C GLN A 49 8.46 8.26 -6.24
N LEU A 50 9.68 8.51 -5.75
CA LEU A 50 10.34 7.62 -4.79
C LEU A 50 9.53 7.48 -3.50
N LEU A 51 9.01 8.58 -2.95
CA LEU A 51 8.17 8.55 -1.75
C LEU A 51 6.87 7.79 -1.97
N THR A 52 6.21 7.97 -3.13
CA THR A 52 4.97 7.27 -3.47
C THR A 52 5.19 5.77 -3.55
N ASP A 53 6.28 5.36 -4.20
CA ASP A 53 6.61 3.95 -4.39
C ASP A 53 6.99 3.29 -3.05
N LEU A 54 7.83 3.96 -2.25
CA LEU A 54 8.22 3.50 -0.92
C LEU A 54 7.00 3.38 0.01
N LEU A 55 6.11 4.36 0.01
CA LEU A 55 4.89 4.33 0.81
C LEU A 55 3.97 3.19 0.36
N SER A 56 3.83 2.98 -0.95
CA SER A 56 3.00 1.90 -1.49
C SER A 56 3.52 0.53 -1.07
N ALA A 57 4.83 0.28 -1.17
CA ALA A 57 5.41 -0.98 -0.72
C ALA A 57 5.28 -1.16 0.80
N ALA A 58 5.53 -0.10 1.59
CA ALA A 58 5.39 -0.17 3.04
C ALA A 58 3.94 -0.51 3.47
N LEU A 59 2.93 0.07 2.81
CA LEU A 59 1.52 -0.23 3.10
C LEU A 59 1.14 -1.67 2.73
N GLU A 60 1.69 -2.21 1.64
CA GLU A 60 1.49 -3.60 1.26
C GLU A 60 2.17 -4.57 2.24
N ASP A 61 3.38 -4.25 2.68
CA ASP A 61 4.09 -5.03 3.70
C ASP A 61 3.35 -4.98 5.05
N VAL A 62 2.78 -3.84 5.42
CA VAL A 62 1.89 -3.73 6.59
C VAL A 62 0.71 -4.69 6.45
N GLU A 63 -0.01 -4.67 5.32
CA GLU A 63 -1.15 -5.57 5.08
C GLU A 63 -0.77 -7.05 5.23
N LYS A 64 0.38 -7.45 4.68
CA LYS A 64 0.89 -8.83 4.78
C LYS A 64 1.40 -9.21 6.17
N SER A 65 1.85 -8.23 6.95
CA SER A 65 2.36 -8.46 8.30
C SER A 65 1.26 -8.63 9.35
N LEU A 66 0.00 -8.36 9.00
CA LEU A 66 -1.12 -8.50 9.94
C LEU A 66 -1.32 -9.97 10.33
N PRO A 67 -1.35 -10.28 11.64
CA PRO A 67 -1.44 -11.65 12.10
C PRO A 67 -2.82 -12.23 11.80
N TYR A 68 -2.84 -13.43 11.23
CA TYR A 68 -4.02 -14.28 11.20
C TYR A 68 -4.29 -14.82 12.61
N VAL A 69 -5.54 -14.73 13.07
CA VAL A 69 -5.97 -15.34 14.34
C VAL A 69 -7.16 -16.26 14.06
N PRO A 70 -7.02 -17.60 14.17
CA PRO A 70 -8.12 -18.51 13.90
C PRO A 70 -9.23 -18.35 14.94
N GLY A 71 -10.47 -18.16 14.46
CA GLY A 71 -11.67 -18.18 15.27
C GLY A 71 -12.18 -19.59 15.55
N LYS A 72 -13.47 -19.69 15.94
CA LYS A 72 -14.09 -20.98 16.28
C LYS A 72 -14.84 -21.60 15.11
N THR A 73 -15.14 -20.81 14.08
CA THR A 73 -15.95 -21.24 12.95
C THR A 73 -15.06 -21.71 11.80
N VAL A 74 -15.35 -22.90 11.28
CA VAL A 74 -14.74 -23.37 10.02
C VAL A 74 -15.46 -22.69 8.85
N VAL A 75 -14.72 -21.98 8.01
CA VAL A 75 -15.27 -21.20 6.89
C VAL A 75 -15.01 -21.85 5.53
N ALA A 76 -13.99 -22.70 5.44
CA ALA A 76 -13.68 -23.45 4.24
C ALA A 76 -12.90 -24.72 4.59
N THR A 77 -12.71 -25.57 3.58
CA THR A 77 -11.78 -26.71 3.64
C THR A 77 -10.78 -26.52 2.51
N ASP A 78 -9.49 -26.71 2.78
CA ASP A 78 -8.45 -26.55 1.78
C ASP A 78 -8.32 -27.76 0.84
N GLU A 79 -7.36 -27.70 -0.09
CA GLU A 79 -7.13 -28.75 -1.11
C GLU A 79 -6.69 -30.10 -0.52
N MET A 80 -6.19 -30.12 0.71
CA MET A 80 -5.78 -31.35 1.42
C MET A 80 -6.88 -31.88 2.35
N GLY A 81 -8.00 -31.17 2.49
CA GLY A 81 -9.09 -31.54 3.38
C GLY A 81 -8.99 -30.93 4.78
N ASP A 82 -8.03 -30.02 5.02
CA ASP A 82 -7.86 -29.39 6.32
C ASP A 82 -8.86 -28.23 6.51
N PRO A 83 -9.46 -28.09 7.71
CA PRO A 83 -10.42 -27.03 7.99
C PRO A 83 -9.71 -25.66 8.09
N LEU A 84 -10.14 -24.72 7.27
CA LEU A 84 -9.76 -23.31 7.37
C LEU A 84 -10.73 -22.57 8.29
N TYR A 85 -10.21 -21.98 9.35
CA TYR A 85 -11.00 -21.22 10.32
C TYR A 85 -11.16 -19.76 9.89
N GLU A 86 -12.25 -19.13 10.33
CA GLU A 86 -12.42 -17.69 10.19
C GLU A 86 -11.22 -16.94 10.78
N ASP A 87 -10.87 -15.80 10.18
CA ASP A 87 -9.89 -14.90 10.78
C ASP A 87 -10.63 -13.93 11.72
N VAL A 88 -10.31 -13.97 13.01
CA VAL A 88 -10.78 -13.01 14.02
C VAL A 88 -9.70 -11.99 14.41
N GLY A 89 -8.59 -11.97 13.67
CA GLY A 89 -7.47 -11.05 13.86
C GLY A 89 -7.72 -9.63 13.32
N PRO A 90 -6.68 -8.79 13.26
CA PRO A 90 -6.77 -7.44 12.72
C PRO A 90 -6.97 -7.37 11.21
N THR A 91 -6.58 -8.41 10.46
CA THR A 91 -6.58 -8.43 8.98
C THR A 91 -7.96 -8.13 8.37
N PRO A 92 -9.06 -8.80 8.77
CA PRO A 92 -10.37 -8.55 8.17
C PRO A 92 -10.87 -7.13 8.44
N LYS A 93 -10.55 -6.59 9.63
CA LYS A 93 -10.89 -5.22 10.02
C LYS A 93 -10.13 -4.20 9.17
N TYR A 94 -8.82 -4.40 8.97
CA TYR A 94 -8.01 -3.55 8.11
C TYR A 94 -8.55 -3.54 6.68
N LEU A 95 -8.79 -4.71 6.08
CA LEU A 95 -9.32 -4.82 4.72
C LEU A 95 -10.68 -4.12 4.56
N SER A 96 -11.58 -4.27 5.54
CA SER A 96 -12.87 -3.58 5.57
C SER A 96 -12.71 -2.06 5.58
N LEU A 97 -11.82 -1.54 6.43
CA LEU A 97 -11.53 -0.10 6.52
C LEU A 97 -10.89 0.42 5.22
N SER A 98 -9.89 -0.26 4.68
CA SER A 98 -9.23 0.11 3.43
C SER A 98 -10.23 0.18 2.27
N LYS A 99 -11.14 -0.79 2.15
CA LYS A 99 -12.21 -0.78 1.15
C LYS A 99 -13.18 0.40 1.33
N LYS A 100 -13.59 0.69 2.57
CA LYS A 100 -14.46 1.83 2.91
C LYS A 100 -13.81 3.16 2.50
N HIS A 101 -12.52 3.35 2.79
CA HIS A 101 -11.80 4.57 2.44
C HIS A 101 -11.57 4.68 0.93
N LEU A 102 -11.23 3.58 0.24
CA LEU A 102 -11.09 3.56 -1.21
C LEU A 102 -12.37 3.96 -1.93
N GLN A 103 -13.53 3.44 -1.51
CA GLN A 103 -14.82 3.81 -2.08
C GLN A 103 -15.08 5.31 -1.92
N ARG A 104 -14.83 5.86 -0.72
CA ARG A 104 -14.99 7.29 -0.44
C ARG A 104 -14.11 8.15 -1.35
N LEU A 105 -12.84 7.81 -1.49
CA LEU A 105 -11.88 8.56 -2.32
C LEU A 105 -12.23 8.47 -3.81
N ARG A 106 -12.71 7.32 -4.30
CA ARG A 106 -13.19 7.18 -5.67
C ARG A 106 -14.45 7.99 -5.94
N SER A 107 -15.34 8.12 -4.97
CA SER A 107 -16.52 8.97 -5.08
C SER A 107 -16.18 10.45 -5.17
N THR A 108 -15.11 10.90 -4.52
CA THR A 108 -14.64 12.30 -4.60
C THR A 108 -13.86 12.61 -5.87
N LEU A 109 -13.32 11.60 -6.56
CA LEU A 109 -12.56 11.74 -7.82
C LEU A 109 -13.46 11.84 -9.08
N LYS A 110 -14.78 11.70 -8.97
CA LYS A 110 -15.69 11.95 -10.11
C LYS A 110 -15.93 13.46 -10.22
N PRO A 111 -15.55 14.13 -11.33
CA PRO A 111 -15.81 15.54 -11.47
C PRO A 111 -17.31 15.80 -11.56
N SER A 112 -17.71 16.84 -10.83
CA SER A 112 -18.84 17.71 -11.09
C SER A 112 -19.26 17.68 -12.56
N THR A 113 -20.47 17.19 -12.83
CA THR A 113 -21.20 17.48 -14.07
C THR A 113 -21.24 19.00 -14.24
N ASN A 114 -20.45 19.52 -15.18
CA ASN A 114 -20.60 20.90 -15.65
C ASN A 114 -21.96 21.03 -16.36
N HIS A 115 -22.68 22.09 -15.97
CA HIS A 115 -23.88 22.61 -16.62
C HIS A 115 -23.59 23.13 -18.03
#